data_AF-A0A0F9FHH4-F1
#
_entry.id   AF-A0A0F9FHH4-F1
#
_cell.length_a   1.000
_cell.length_b   1.000
_cell.length_c   1.000
_cell.angle_alpha   90.00
_cell.angle_beta   90.00
_cell.angle_gamma   90.00
#
_symmetry.space_group_name_H-M   'P 1'
#
loop_
_entity.id
_entity.type
_entity.pdbx_description
1 polymer ?
#
loop_
_entity_poly.entity_id
_entity_poly.type
_entity_poly.pdbx_seq_one_letter_code
_entity_poly.pdbx_strand_id
1 'polypeptide(L)'
;MTCIHSHGAILCVTSEGTFKLNVLGEEYVFDFSDRFGPSVLNKNGSEKAQQPNSRSLFWEALYHWIRQGKRVDADGNCIFSWKTNLVDITKTIGRNVFILSARRRKRQ
;
A
#
# COMPACT_ATOMS: atom_id res chain seq x y z
N MET A 1 3.31 8.81 -16.96
CA MET A 1 4.58 8.21 -16.51
C MET A 1 5.70 9.05 -17.10
N THR A 2 6.35 9.86 -16.27
CA THR A 2 7.46 10.72 -16.71
C THR A 2 8.72 10.19 -16.04
N CYS A 3 9.64 9.66 -16.83
CA CYS A 3 10.92 9.18 -16.32
C CYS A 3 11.93 10.32 -16.45
N ILE A 4 12.42 10.82 -15.31
CA ILE A 4 13.46 11.85 -15.28
C ILE A 4 14.79 11.15 -15.02
N HIS A 5 15.73 11.32 -15.94
CA HIS A 5 17.09 10.83 -15.76
C HIS A 5 17.88 11.85 -14.93
N SER A 6 18.37 11.46 -13.76
CA SER A 6 19.29 12.28 -12.96
C SER A 6 20.39 11.42 -12.36
N HIS A 7 21.65 11.78 -12.62
CA HIS A 7 22.85 11.20 -12.00
C HIS A 7 22.93 9.66 -11.98
N GLY A 8 22.61 9.01 -13.11
CA GLY A 8 22.72 7.55 -13.23
C GLY A 8 21.55 6.75 -12.64
N ALA A 9 20.52 7.42 -12.13
CA ALA A 9 19.26 6.79 -11.71
C ALA A 9 18.11 7.22 -12.64
N ILE A 10 17.19 6.29 -12.91
CA ILE A 10 15.95 6.57 -13.62
C ILE A 10 14.87 6.80 -12.56
N LEU A 11 14.48 8.05 -12.35
CA LEU A 11 13.36 8.40 -11.47
C LEU A 11 12.06 8.25 -12.25
N CYS A 12 11.27 7.22 -11.96
CA CYS A 12 9.99 6.99 -12.60
C CYS A 12 8.88 7.63 -11.76
N VAL A 13 8.44 8.85 -12.11
CA VAL A 13 7.31 9.49 -11.43
C VAL A 13 6.01 8.96 -12.04
N THR A 14 5.30 8.12 -11.29
CA THR A 14 3.95 7.68 -11.64
C THR A 14 2.96 8.76 -11.18
N SER A 15 2.11 9.21 -12.10
CA SER A 15 1.16 10.32 -11.91
C SER A 15 0.00 10.00 -10.97
N GLU A 16 0.14 9.04 -10.05
CA GLU A 16 -0.91 8.63 -9.12
C GLU A 16 -0.96 9.46 -7.83
N GLY A 17 -0.04 10.41 -7.66
CA GLY A 17 -0.07 11.38 -6.57
C GLY A 17 0.61 10.87 -5.30
N THR A 18 0.78 11.79 -4.36
CA THR A 18 1.43 11.50 -3.07
C THR A 18 0.39 11.05 -2.05
N PHE A 19 0.69 9.96 -1.34
CA PHE A 19 -0.20 9.36 -0.33
C PHE A 19 0.32 9.60 1.08
N LYS A 20 -0.59 9.66 2.06
CA LYS A 20 -0.25 9.76 3.49
C LYS A 20 -0.74 8.54 4.25
N LEU A 21 0.17 7.82 4.90
CA LEU A 21 -0.14 6.65 5.72
C LEU A 21 0.10 6.98 7.20
N ASN A 22 -0.96 7.00 7.99
CA ASN A 22 -0.89 7.22 9.43
C ASN A 22 -0.84 5.88 10.18
N VAL A 23 0.26 5.64 10.89
CA VAL A 23 0.55 4.36 11.56
C VAL A 23 0.90 4.62 13.02
N LEU A 24 -0.02 4.30 13.94
CA LEU A 24 0.15 4.47 15.38
C LEU A 24 0.61 5.88 15.81
N GLY A 25 0.21 6.92 15.08
CA GLY A 25 0.58 8.32 15.34
C GLY A 25 1.77 8.84 14.52
N GLU A 26 2.44 7.98 13.75
CA GLU A 26 3.49 8.37 12.80
C GLU A 26 2.91 8.53 11.39
N GLU A 27 3.16 9.67 10.75
CA GLU A 27 2.75 9.94 9.38
C GLU A 27 3.89 9.62 8.39
N TYR A 28 3.57 8.79 7.39
CA TYR A 28 4.46 8.50 6.27
C TYR A 28 3.88 9.08 4.99
N VAL A 29 4.61 10.01 4.38
CA VAL A 29 4.32 10.52 3.04
C VAL A 29 5.09 9.68 2.03
N PHE A 30 4.42 9.14 1.02
CA PHE A 30 5.06 8.25 0.04
C PHE A 30 4.47 8.41 -1.37
N ASP A 31 5.29 8.12 -2.38
CA ASP A 31 4.83 7.88 -3.75
C ASP A 31 4.59 6.38 -3.95
N PHE A 32 3.64 6.01 -4.80
CA PHE A 32 3.32 4.60 -5.06
C PHE A 32 3.32 4.32 -6.57
N SER A 33 4.24 3.45 -6.98
CA SER A 33 4.30 2.93 -8.34
C SER A 33 3.78 1.49 -8.36
N ASP A 34 2.85 1.18 -9.26
CA ASP A 34 2.41 -0.21 -9.48
C ASP A 34 3.55 -1.14 -9.94
N ARG A 35 4.64 -0.58 -10.51
CA ARG A 35 5.78 -1.36 -11.01
C ARG A 35 6.92 -1.48 -9.99
N PHE A 36 7.23 -0.40 -9.29
CA PHE A 36 8.38 -0.32 -8.40
C PHE A 36 8.00 -0.39 -6.91
N GLY A 37 6.71 -0.24 -6.61
CA GLY A 37 6.20 -0.21 -5.24
C GLY A 37 6.26 1.18 -4.62
N PRO A 38 6.19 1.26 -3.28
CA PRO A 38 6.20 2.51 -2.53
C PRO A 38 7.61 3.11 -2.38
N SER A 39 7.70 4.44 -2.40
CA SER A 39 8.90 5.18 -1.98
C SER A 39 8.52 6.25 -0.96
N VAL A 40 9.01 6.13 0.28
CA VAL A 40 8.76 7.17 1.31
C VAL A 40 9.53 8.43 0.95
N LEU A 41 8.84 9.56 1.05
CA LEU A 41 9.34 10.88 0.70
C LEU A 41 9.83 11.65 1.94
N ASN A 42 10.71 12.62 1.70
CA ASN A 42 11.11 13.62 2.68
C ASN A 42 10.21 14.87 2.57
N LYS A 43 10.48 15.87 3.42
CA LYS A 43 9.72 17.13 3.45
C LYS A 43 9.78 17.92 2.13
N ASN A 44 10.78 17.66 1.30
CA ASN A 44 10.96 18.31 0.00
C ASN A 44 10.27 17.52 -1.14
N GLY A 45 9.55 16.44 -0.83
CA GLY A 45 8.89 15.58 -1.81
C GLY A 45 9.84 14.68 -2.60
N SER A 46 11.12 14.60 -2.22
CA SER A 46 12.08 13.66 -2.82
C SER A 46 12.13 12.37 -2.01
N GLU A 47 12.56 11.27 -2.63
CA GLU A 47 12.74 10.00 -1.94
C GLU A 47 13.66 10.16 -0.72
N LYS A 48 13.25 9.58 0.40
CA LYS A 48 14.03 9.58 1.62
C LYS A 48 15.29 8.73 1.42
N ALA A 49 16.44 9.29 1.77
CA ALA A 49 17.74 8.62 1.65
C ALA A 49 17.79 7.26 2.37
N GLN A 50 17.05 7.13 3.47
CA GLN A 50 16.85 5.87 4.17
C GLN A 50 15.36 5.52 4.24
N GLN A 51 14.99 4.48 3.50
CA GLN A 51 13.64 3.91 3.54
C GLN A 51 13.37 3.20 4.87
N PRO A 52 12.08 3.06 5.28
CA PRO A 52 11.74 2.32 6.49
C PRO A 52 12.35 0.91 6.48
N ASN A 53 12.91 0.48 7.61
CA ASN A 53 13.45 -0.88 7.73
C ASN A 53 12.35 -1.94 7.50
N SER A 54 12.72 -3.17 7.14
CA SER A 54 11.77 -4.23 6.79
C SER A 54 10.80 -4.64 7.89
N ARG A 55 11.08 -4.29 9.16
CA ARG A 55 10.20 -4.54 10.32
C ARG A 55 9.33 -3.34 10.68
N SER A 56 9.42 -2.25 9.93
CA SER A 56 8.60 -1.07 10.15
C SER A 56 7.14 -1.41 9.92
N LEU A 57 6.29 -0.90 10.82
CA LEU A 57 4.83 -0.99 10.69
C LEU A 57 4.30 -0.29 9.44
N PHE A 58 5.10 0.59 8.81
CA PHE A 58 4.80 1.14 7.49
C PHE A 58 4.50 0.04 6.47
N TRP A 59 5.35 -0.99 6.38
CA TRP A 59 5.18 -2.07 5.40
C TRP A 59 3.92 -2.90 5.66
N GLU A 60 3.60 -3.14 6.93
CA GLU A 60 2.40 -3.87 7.33
C GLU A 60 1.15 -3.05 7.02
N ALA A 61 1.11 -1.78 7.42
CA ALA A 61 0.01 -0.86 7.12
C ALA A 61 -0.21 -0.72 5.61
N LEU A 62 0.87 -0.54 4.85
CA LEU A 62 0.82 -0.45 3.39
C LEU A 62 0.25 -1.73 2.77
N TYR A 63 0.69 -2.90 3.24
CA TYR A 63 0.15 -4.18 2.80
C TYR A 63 -1.37 -4.28 3.05
N HIS A 64 -1.84 -3.84 4.22
CA HIS A 64 -3.26 -3.77 4.53
C HIS A 64 -4.02 -2.82 3.59
N TRP A 65 -3.46 -1.64 3.34
CA TRP A 65 -4.03 -0.64 2.43
C TRP A 65 -4.16 -1.17 0.99
N ILE A 66 -3.09 -1.76 0.44
CA ILE A 66 -3.09 -2.37 -0.90
C ILE A 66 -4.18 -3.44 -0.98
N ARG A 67 -4.24 -4.34 0.00
CA ARG A 67 -5.22 -5.44 0.01
C ARG A 67 -6.66 -5.00 0.19
N GLN A 68 -6.89 -3.82 0.75
CA GLN A 68 -8.22 -3.25 0.97
C GLN A 68 -8.65 -2.32 -0.18
N GLY A 69 -7.89 -2.32 -1.28
CA GLY A 69 -8.24 -1.62 -2.51
C GLY A 69 -7.69 -0.21 -2.60
N LYS A 70 -6.55 0.08 -1.95
CA LYS A 70 -5.82 1.36 -2.06
C LYS A 70 -6.73 2.59 -1.82
N ARG A 71 -7.62 2.53 -0.82
CA ARG A 71 -8.61 3.59 -0.55
C ARG A 71 -7.96 4.84 0.06
N VAL A 72 -8.43 6.02 -0.33
CA VAL A 72 -7.90 7.31 0.13
C VAL A 72 -9.07 8.24 0.46
N ASP A 73 -8.92 9.08 1.49
CA ASP A 73 -9.89 10.14 1.81
C ASP A 73 -9.68 11.41 0.96
N ALA A 74 -10.48 12.45 1.20
CA ALA A 74 -10.41 13.71 0.47
C ALA A 74 -9.10 14.49 0.72
N ASP A 75 -8.39 14.20 1.82
CA ASP A 75 -7.16 14.89 2.24
C ASP A 75 -5.88 14.13 1.82
N GLY A 76 -6.04 13.01 1.11
CA GLY A 76 -4.94 12.16 0.64
C GLY A 76 -4.47 11.11 1.65
N ASN A 77 -5.22 10.86 2.74
CA ASN A 77 -4.87 9.85 3.73
C ASN A 77 -5.36 8.46 3.29
N CYS A 78 -4.46 7.49 3.38
CA CYS A 78 -4.74 6.08 3.15
C CYS A 78 -5.69 5.54 4.22
N ILE A 79 -6.81 4.95 3.78
CA ILE A 79 -7.81 4.32 4.64
C ILE A 79 -7.54 2.81 4.66
N PHE A 80 -7.24 2.25 5.84
CA PHE A 80 -7.05 0.82 6.02
C PHE A 80 -7.45 0.34 7.42
N SER A 81 -7.77 -0.95 7.54
CA SER A 81 -8.01 -1.61 8.82
C SER A 81 -6.94 -2.68 9.11
N TRP A 82 -6.45 -2.70 10.34
CA TRP A 82 -5.58 -3.77 10.84
C TRP A 82 -6.30 -5.12 10.93
N LYS A 83 -7.64 -5.11 11.02
CA LYS A 83 -8.42 -6.33 10.93
C LYS A 83 -8.32 -6.83 9.49
N THR A 84 -7.72 -8.01 9.31
CA THR A 84 -7.82 -8.71 8.04
C THR A 84 -9.27 -9.11 7.88
N ASN A 85 -10.08 -8.32 7.17
CA ASN A 85 -11.40 -8.77 6.77
C ASN A 85 -11.18 -10.08 6.00
N LEU A 86 -11.75 -11.16 6.53
CA LEU A 86 -11.77 -12.45 5.85
C LEU A 86 -12.41 -12.15 4.50
N VAL A 87 -11.63 -12.24 3.43
CA VAL A 87 -12.18 -12.02 2.11
C VAL A 87 -13.07 -13.22 1.87
N ASP A 88 -14.37 -13.00 1.79
CA ASP A 88 -15.30 -14.00 1.32
C ASP A 88 -14.97 -14.25 -0.16
N ILE A 89 -14.37 -15.40 -0.44
CA ILE A 89 -14.03 -15.79 -1.81
C ILE A 89 -15.29 -16.39 -2.40
N THR A 90 -15.90 -15.68 -3.34
CA THR A 90 -17.00 -16.24 -4.12
C THR A 90 -16.45 -17.16 -5.19
N LYS A 91 -16.80 -18.45 -5.12
CA LYS A 91 -16.46 -19.45 -6.14
C LYS A 91 -17.74 -19.90 -6.85
N THR A 92 -17.81 -19.67 -8.16
CA THR A 92 -18.93 -20.16 -8.98
C THR A 92 -18.56 -21.54 -9.56
N ILE A 93 -19.40 -22.56 -9.31
CA ILE A 93 -19.26 -23.90 -9.88
C ILE A 93 -20.59 -24.26 -10.55
N GLY A 94 -20.59 -24.32 -11.89
CA GLY A 94 -21.82 -24.48 -12.67
C GLY A 94 -22.76 -23.29 -12.49
N ARG A 95 -24.02 -23.54 -12.10
CA ARG A 95 -25.02 -22.49 -11.79
C ARG A 95 -25.03 -22.08 -10.31
N ASN A 96 -24.17 -22.67 -9.47
CA ASN A 96 -24.17 -22.45 -8.04
C ASN A 96 -23.04 -21.49 -7.62
N VAL A 97 -23.37 -20.54 -6.75
CA VAL A 97 -22.45 -19.55 -6.18
C VAL A 97 -22.14 -19.97 -4.74
N PHE A 98 -20.87 -20.23 -4.44
CA PHE A 98 -20.41 -20.58 -3.09
C PHE A 98 -19.65 -19.40 -2.48
N ILE A 99 -20.04 -19.00 -1.27
CA ILE A 99 -19.30 -18.01 -0.47
C ILE A 99 -18.35 -18.77 0.45
N LEU A 100 -17.05 -18.70 0.18
CA LEU A 100 -16.02 -19.34 0.99
C LEU A 100 -15.38 -18.31 1.92
N SER A 101 -15.81 -18.30 3.18
CA SER A 101 -15.17 -17.51 4.23
C SER A 101 -13.89 -18.19 4.69
N ALA A 102 -12.74 -17.78 4.15
CA ALA A 102 -11.46 -18.42 4.45
C ALA A 102 -10.94 -18.02 5.85
N ARG A 103 -11.22 -18.82 6.89
CA ARG A 103 -10.54 -18.68 8.21
C ARG A 103 -9.06 -19.08 8.08
N ARG A 104 -8.15 -18.11 8.19
CA ARG A 104 -6.71 -18.39 8.35
C ARG A 104 -6.52 -19.11 9.69
N ARG A 105 -6.20 -20.41 9.66
CA ARG A 105 -5.80 -21.15 10.89
C ARG A 105 -4.55 -20.47 11.46
N LYS A 106 -4.62 -19.98 12.70
CA LYS A 106 -3.42 -19.61 13.46
C LYS A 106 -2.56 -20.87 13.56
N ARG A 107 -1.35 -20.84 13.01
CA ARG A 107 -0.33 -21.83 13.38
C ARG A 107 0.08 -21.47 14.81
N GLN A 108 -0.17 -22.41 15.71
CA GLN A 108 0.21 -22.37 17.12
C GLN A 108 1.69 -22.69 17.25
#